data_AF-A0A952EZB4-F1
#
_entry.id   AF-A0A952EZB4-F1
#
_cell.length_a   1.000
_cell.length_b   1.000
_cell.length_c   1.000
_cell.angle_alpha   90.00
_cell.angle_beta   90.00
_cell.angle_gamma   90.00
#
_symmetry.space_group_name_H-M   'P 1'
#
loop_
_entity.id
_entity.type
_entity.pdbx_description
1 polymer ?
#
loop_
_entity_poly.entity_id
_entity_poly.type
_entity_poly.pdbx_seq_one_letter_code
_entity_poly.pdbx_strand_id
1 'polypeptide(L)'
;MPLVTTAELVGQAAARGGGVAAFNVVTLEHAEGITAGAKRSGRPVILQVSENTVKFHDGLIRPLAAALAALASDTEVPVSLHLDHAESAQLWHQAATAGYSSVMVDCGSLPYEQNVAITA
;
A
#
# COMPACT_ATOMS: atom_id res chain seq x y z
N MET A 1 2.77 -15.48 -0.03
CA MET A 1 2.06 -15.55 1.28
C MET A 1 0.81 -14.64 1.25
N PRO A 2 -0.18 -14.77 2.15
CA PRO A 2 -1.22 -13.74 2.27
C PRO A 2 -0.60 -12.37 2.60
N LEU A 3 -1.26 -11.28 2.17
CA LEU A 3 -0.83 -9.92 2.51
C LEU A 3 -0.81 -9.73 4.03
N VAL A 4 0.20 -9.01 4.51
CA VAL A 4 0.26 -8.53 5.89
C VAL A 4 -0.15 -7.06 5.97
N THR A 5 -0.51 -6.59 7.16
CA THR A 5 -0.84 -5.18 7.35
C THR A 5 0.43 -4.32 7.36
N THR A 6 0.33 -3.08 6.89
CA THR A 6 1.44 -2.12 7.01
C THR A 6 1.77 -1.82 8.48
N ALA A 7 0.79 -1.88 9.39
CA ALA A 7 0.99 -1.70 10.82
C ALA A 7 1.93 -2.78 11.40
N GLU A 8 1.76 -4.05 11.03
CA GLU A 8 2.66 -5.13 11.44
C GLU A 8 4.08 -4.91 10.92
N LEU A 9 4.22 -4.58 9.63
CA LEU A 9 5.53 -4.34 9.02
C LEU A 9 6.29 -3.20 9.68
N VAL A 10 5.62 -2.06 9.87
CA VAL A 10 6.21 -0.86 10.49
C VAL A 10 6.48 -1.11 11.97
N GLY A 11 5.57 -1.75 12.71
CA GLY A 11 5.76 -2.07 14.12
C GLY A 11 6.96 -2.98 14.36
N GLN A 12 7.12 -4.03 13.56
CA GLN A 12 8.30 -4.91 13.63
C GLN A 12 9.59 -4.20 13.26
N ALA A 13 9.55 -3.24 12.33
CA ALA A 13 10.71 -2.44 11.96
C ALA A 13 11.10 -1.45 13.05
N ALA A 14 10.14 -0.76 13.65
CA ALA A 14 10.36 0.14 14.76
C ALA A 14 10.96 -0.59 15.98
N ALA A 15 10.42 -1.78 16.31
CA ALA A 15 10.91 -2.58 17.44
C ALA A 15 12.40 -3.00 17.31
N ARG A 16 12.92 -3.11 16.08
CA ARG A 16 14.34 -3.40 15.79
C ARG A 16 15.18 -2.16 15.46
N GLY A 17 14.62 -0.95 15.61
CA GLY A 17 15.32 0.30 15.31
C GLY A 17 15.59 0.54 13.82
N GLY A 18 14.71 0.05 12.94
CA GLY A 18 14.85 0.18 11.49
C GLY A 18 13.58 0.66 10.79
N GLY A 19 13.59 0.57 9.46
CA GLY A 19 12.45 0.92 8.60
C GLY A 19 12.00 -0.22 7.69
N VAL A 20 10.93 0.04 6.95
CA VAL A 20 10.45 -0.77 5.82
C VAL A 20 10.38 0.13 4.60
N ALA A 21 10.88 -0.36 3.47
CA ALA A 21 10.80 0.39 2.24
C ALA A 21 9.38 0.31 1.67
N ALA A 22 8.87 1.45 1.23
CA ALA A 22 7.60 1.56 0.55
C ALA A 22 7.86 2.14 -0.85
N PHE A 23 7.43 1.41 -1.87
CA PHE A 23 7.72 1.75 -3.27
C PHE A 23 6.42 1.91 -4.05
N ASN A 24 6.27 3.06 -4.68
CA ASN A 24 5.11 3.34 -5.52
C ASN A 24 5.13 2.43 -6.75
N VAL A 25 4.00 1.77 -6.97
CA VAL A 25 3.71 0.93 -8.12
C VAL A 25 2.88 1.76 -9.08
N VAL A 26 3.33 1.85 -10.34
CA VAL A 26 2.56 2.48 -11.42
C VAL A 26 2.06 1.43 -12.42
N THR A 27 2.84 0.39 -12.67
CA THR A 27 2.49 -0.70 -13.60
C THR A 27 2.84 -2.05 -12.97
N LEU A 28 2.44 -3.15 -13.61
CA LEU A 28 2.73 -4.50 -13.11
C LEU A 28 4.25 -4.75 -13.02
N GLU A 29 5.01 -4.29 -13.98
CA GLU A 29 6.48 -4.46 -14.05
C GLU A 29 7.20 -3.78 -12.89
N HIS A 30 6.66 -2.67 -12.37
CA HIS A 30 7.19 -2.07 -11.15
C HIS A 30 7.03 -3.03 -9.97
N ALA A 31 5.83 -3.60 -9.81
CA ALA A 31 5.55 -4.53 -8.72
C ALA A 31 6.42 -5.79 -8.82
N GLU A 32 6.59 -6.35 -10.02
CA GLU A 32 7.50 -7.48 -10.27
C GLU A 32 8.95 -7.15 -9.88
N GLY A 33 9.46 -5.98 -10.29
CA GLY A 33 10.80 -5.54 -9.94
C GLY A 33 10.99 -5.36 -8.43
N ILE A 34 10.01 -4.76 -7.76
CA ILE A 34 10.01 -4.52 -6.31
C ILE A 34 9.96 -5.85 -5.54
N THR A 35 9.04 -6.75 -5.87
CA THR A 35 8.92 -8.05 -5.20
C THR A 35 10.13 -8.94 -5.45
N ALA A 36 10.71 -8.92 -6.65
CA ALA A 36 11.96 -9.62 -6.94
C ALA A 36 13.13 -9.06 -6.11
N GLY A 37 13.22 -7.73 -5.95
CA GLY A 37 14.22 -7.09 -5.08
C GLY A 37 14.02 -7.43 -3.60
N ALA A 38 12.78 -7.42 -3.12
CA ALA A 38 12.41 -7.81 -1.76
C ALA A 38 12.80 -9.27 -1.48
N LYS A 39 12.50 -10.18 -2.43
CA LYS A 39 12.91 -11.59 -2.37
C LYS A 39 14.43 -11.74 -2.30
N ARG A 40 15.18 -11.11 -3.20
CA ARG A 40 16.66 -11.19 -3.21
C ARG A 40 17.31 -10.65 -1.94
N SER A 41 16.71 -9.63 -1.34
CA SER A 41 17.23 -9.02 -0.11
C SER A 41 16.75 -9.73 1.17
N GLY A 42 15.75 -10.62 1.08
CA GLY A 42 15.11 -11.24 2.23
C GLY A 42 14.41 -10.24 3.15
N ARG A 43 13.97 -9.08 2.62
CA ARG A 43 13.37 -7.99 3.41
C ARG A 43 11.88 -7.81 3.10
N PRO A 44 11.05 -7.46 4.10
CA PRO A 44 9.67 -7.09 3.86
C PRO A 44 9.57 -5.79 3.04
N VAL A 45 8.46 -5.61 2.33
CA VAL A 45 8.23 -4.45 1.47
C VAL A 45 6.77 -4.01 1.47
N ILE A 46 6.54 -2.71 1.32
CA ILE A 46 5.21 -2.12 1.11
C ILE A 46 5.09 -1.77 -0.38
N LEU A 47 4.16 -2.43 -1.08
CA LEU A 47 3.72 -1.99 -2.40
C LEU A 47 2.69 -0.90 -2.20
N GLN A 48 2.98 0.31 -2.64
CA GLN A 48 2.08 1.46 -2.49
C GLN A 48 1.53 1.88 -3.84
N VAL A 49 0.26 2.26 -3.87
CA VAL A 49 -0.43 2.74 -5.06
C VAL A 49 -0.98 4.11 -4.73
N SER A 50 -0.54 5.15 -5.45
CA SER A 50 -1.08 6.50 -5.28
C SER A 50 -2.47 6.64 -5.91
N GLU A 51 -3.24 7.64 -5.47
CA GLU A 51 -4.48 8.04 -6.15
C GLU A 51 -4.24 8.37 -7.64
N ASN A 52 -3.10 8.97 -7.99
CA ASN A 52 -2.73 9.24 -9.38
C ASN A 52 -2.50 7.95 -10.18
N THR A 53 -1.90 6.92 -9.57
CA THR A 53 -1.82 5.60 -10.19
C THR A 53 -3.21 5.03 -10.43
N VAL A 54 -4.13 5.14 -9.47
CA VAL A 54 -5.50 4.66 -9.66
C VAL A 54 -6.17 5.39 -10.82
N LYS A 55 -5.98 6.71 -10.94
CA LYS A 55 -6.47 7.51 -12.09
C LYS A 55 -5.82 7.09 -13.41
N PHE A 56 -4.53 6.78 -13.41
CA PHE A 56 -3.80 6.28 -14.59
C PHE A 56 -4.38 4.95 -15.11
N HIS A 57 -4.90 4.10 -14.22
CA HIS A 57 -5.61 2.86 -14.56
C HIS A 57 -7.14 3.05 -14.68
N ASP A 58 -7.60 4.21 -15.14
CA ASP A 58 -9.02 4.51 -15.35
C ASP A 58 -9.91 4.28 -14.11
N GLY A 59 -9.36 4.47 -12.91
CA GLY A 59 -10.08 4.26 -11.65
C GLY A 59 -10.19 2.79 -11.22
N LEU A 60 -9.56 1.86 -11.93
CA LEU A 60 -9.68 0.41 -11.70
C LEU A 60 -8.79 -0.08 -10.55
N ILE A 61 -9.12 0.33 -9.33
CA ILE A 61 -8.39 -0.04 -8.11
C ILE A 61 -8.42 -1.55 -7.79
N ARG A 62 -9.52 -2.25 -8.12
CA ARG A 62 -9.71 -3.68 -7.81
C ARG A 62 -8.82 -4.60 -8.67
N PRO A 63 -8.79 -4.48 -10.02
CA PRO A 63 -7.85 -5.23 -10.83
C PRO A 63 -6.39 -5.01 -10.43
N LEU A 64 -6.03 -3.76 -10.11
CA LEU A 64 -4.69 -3.44 -9.64
C LEU A 64 -4.38 -4.16 -8.33
N ALA A 65 -5.26 -4.09 -7.32
CA ALA A 65 -5.08 -4.81 -6.06
C ALA A 65 -4.94 -6.32 -6.26
N ALA A 66 -5.76 -6.91 -7.13
CA ALA A 66 -5.73 -8.35 -7.40
C ALA A 66 -4.38 -8.79 -8.01
N ALA A 67 -3.83 -8.02 -8.95
CA ALA A 67 -2.52 -8.30 -9.54
C ALA A 67 -1.39 -8.22 -8.49
N LEU A 68 -1.43 -7.20 -7.63
CA LEU A 68 -0.42 -7.02 -6.57
C LEU A 68 -0.53 -8.09 -5.48
N ALA A 69 -1.75 -8.51 -5.13
CA ALA A 69 -1.98 -9.61 -4.20
C ALA A 69 -1.49 -10.96 -4.76
N ALA A 70 -1.63 -11.18 -6.07
CA ALA A 70 -1.09 -12.37 -6.74
C ALA A 70 0.45 -12.40 -6.63
N LEU A 71 1.13 -11.29 -6.96
CA LEU A 71 2.59 -11.19 -6.83
C LEU A 71 3.08 -11.36 -5.38
N ALA A 72 2.36 -10.77 -4.41
CA ALA A 72 2.65 -10.97 -2.99
C ALA A 72 2.48 -12.44 -2.56
N SER A 73 1.51 -13.15 -3.14
CA SER A 73 1.25 -14.56 -2.87
C SER A 73 2.40 -15.47 -3.31
N ASP A 74 3.09 -15.10 -4.39
CA ASP A 74 4.26 -15.82 -4.91
C ASP A 74 5.59 -15.40 -4.26
N THR A 75 5.54 -14.43 -3.35
CA THR A 75 6.71 -13.92 -2.62
C THR A 75 6.86 -14.62 -1.25
N GLU A 76 8.11 -14.98 -0.90
CA GLU A 76 8.47 -15.64 0.37
C GLU A 76 8.72 -14.66 1.52
N VAL A 77 8.82 -13.36 1.23
CA VAL A 77 8.93 -12.28 2.21
C VAL A 77 7.57 -11.62 2.47
N PRO A 78 7.32 -11.04 3.65
CA PRO A 78 6.08 -10.32 3.93
C PRO A 78 5.89 -9.10 3.02
N VAL A 79 4.71 -8.98 2.42
CA VAL A 79 4.32 -7.85 1.55
C VAL A 79 3.00 -7.26 2.05
N SER A 80 2.91 -5.93 2.12
CA SER A 80 1.66 -5.22 2.32
C SER A 80 1.27 -4.42 1.07
N LEU A 81 -0.03 -4.22 0.87
CA LEU A 81 -0.56 -3.37 -0.18
C LEU A 81 -1.19 -2.11 0.44
N HIS A 82 -0.64 -0.94 0.10
CA HIS A 82 -0.99 0.34 0.70
C HIS A 82 -1.55 1.32 -0.35
N LEU A 83 -2.68 1.97 -0.04
CA LEU A 83 -3.18 3.09 -0.84
C LEU A 83 -2.56 4.39 -0.32
N ASP A 84 -1.79 5.06 -1.16
CA ASP A 84 -0.96 6.22 -0.83
C ASP A 84 -1.66 7.54 -1.18
N HIS A 85 -1.59 8.52 -0.27
CA HIS A 85 -2.15 9.87 -0.42
C HIS A 85 -3.59 9.90 -1.01
N ALA A 86 -4.53 9.17 -0.40
CA ALA A 86 -5.91 9.19 -0.87
C ALA A 86 -6.70 10.33 -0.21
N GLU A 87 -7.30 11.20 -1.02
CA GLU A 87 -7.99 12.40 -0.53
C GLU A 87 -9.52 12.22 -0.43
N SER A 88 -10.08 11.19 -1.08
CA SER A 88 -11.54 10.99 -1.14
C SER A 88 -12.03 9.79 -0.33
N ALA A 89 -13.11 9.99 0.42
CA ALA A 89 -13.79 8.93 1.17
C ALA A 89 -14.22 7.75 0.30
N GLN A 90 -14.64 8.04 -0.94
CA GLN A 90 -14.97 7.01 -1.91
C GLN A 90 -13.77 6.07 -2.15
N LEU A 91 -12.57 6.62 -2.35
CA LEU A 91 -11.39 5.83 -2.62
C LEU A 91 -10.92 5.02 -1.39
N TRP A 92 -11.04 5.59 -0.18
CA TRP A 92 -10.75 4.87 1.07
C TRP A 92 -11.60 3.61 1.21
N HIS A 93 -12.92 3.74 1.02
CA HIS A 93 -13.85 2.61 1.09
C HIS A 93 -13.66 1.62 -0.05
N GLN A 94 -13.33 2.10 -1.26
CA GLN A 94 -12.99 1.22 -2.37
C GLN A 94 -11.74 0.39 -2.07
N ALA A 95 -10.69 0.97 -1.49
CA ALA A 95 -9.49 0.23 -1.11
C ALA A 95 -9.76 -0.85 -0.07
N ALA A 96 -10.56 -0.54 0.96
CA ALA A 96 -10.96 -1.50 1.99
C ALA A 96 -11.68 -2.73 1.40
N THR A 97 -12.48 -2.54 0.36
CA THR A 97 -13.20 -3.64 -0.33
C THR A 97 -12.41 -4.27 -1.47
N ALA A 98 -11.32 -3.66 -1.92
CA ALA A 98 -10.48 -4.13 -3.03
C ALA A 98 -9.34 -5.06 -2.57
N GLY A 99 -9.13 -5.21 -1.26
CA GLY A 99 -8.08 -6.08 -0.70
C GLY A 99 -6.77 -5.36 -0.38
N TYR A 100 -6.77 -4.02 -0.31
CA TYR A 100 -5.65 -3.28 0.29
C TYR A 100 -5.55 -3.61 1.77
N SER A 101 -4.32 -3.78 2.27
CA SER A 101 -4.07 -4.06 3.69
C SER A 101 -3.73 -2.80 4.50
N SER A 102 -3.72 -1.63 3.85
CA SER A 102 -3.49 -0.33 4.47
C SER A 102 -3.92 0.83 3.55
N VAL A 103 -4.30 1.96 4.15
CA VAL A 103 -4.67 3.20 3.46
C VAL A 103 -4.04 4.37 4.22
N MET A 104 -3.48 5.34 3.51
CA MET A 104 -3.17 6.68 4.01
C MET A 104 -4.32 7.61 3.62
N VAL A 105 -5.13 7.97 4.63
CA VAL A 105 -6.11 9.05 4.52
C VAL A 105 -5.33 10.36 4.53
N ASP A 106 -5.35 11.09 3.42
CA ASP A 106 -4.66 12.37 3.31
C ASP A 106 -5.65 13.53 3.34
N CYS A 107 -5.74 14.13 4.52
CA CYS A 107 -6.47 15.37 4.76
C CYS A 107 -5.52 16.45 5.31
N GLY A 108 -4.21 16.33 5.03
CA GLY A 108 -3.19 17.22 5.57
C GLY A 108 -3.28 18.67 5.09
N SER A 109 -3.99 18.90 3.99
CA SER A 109 -4.30 20.24 3.45
C SER A 109 -5.42 20.96 4.21
N LEU A 110 -6.20 20.24 5.03
CA LEU A 110 -7.31 20.80 5.81
C LEU A 110 -6.84 21.35 7.17
N PRO A 111 -7.63 22.24 7.81
CA PRO A 111 -7.39 22.63 9.19
C PRO A 111 -7.29 21.42 10.12
N TYR A 112 -6.42 21.52 11.13
CA TYR A 112 -6.10 20.41 12.04
C TYR A 112 -7.34 19.66 12.59
N GLU A 113 -8.34 20.40 13.09
CA GLU A 113 -9.56 19.80 13.64
C GLU A 113 -10.34 18.98 12.61
N GLN A 114 -10.37 19.43 11.35
CA GLN A 114 -11.03 18.71 10.27
C GLN A 114 -10.25 17.46 9.88
N ASN A 115 -8.93 17.55 9.79
CA ASN A 115 -8.06 16.40 9.52
C ASN A 115 -8.23 15.30 10.58
N VAL A 116 -8.21 15.68 11.87
CA VAL A 116 -8.46 14.75 12.99
C VAL A 116 -9.85 14.13 12.88
N ALA A 117 -10.89 14.94 12.66
CA ALA A 117 -12.26 14.46 12.59
C ALA A 117 -12.53 13.49 11.43
N ILE A 118 -11.80 13.63 10.31
CA ILE A 118 -11.93 12.76 9.14
C ILE A 118 -11.13 11.46 9.30
N THR A 119 -9.98 11.52 9.99
CA THR A 119 -9.05 10.40 10.10
C THR A 119 -9.36 9.46 11.29
N ALA A 120 -9.94 9.98 12.38
CA ALA A 120 -10.23 9.23 13.60
C ALA A 120 -11.41 8.26 13.46
#